data_AF-A0A7X6WKB9-F1
#
_entry.id   AF-A0A7X6WKB9-F1
#
_cell.length_a   1.000
_cell.length_b   1.000
_cell.length_c   1.000
_cell.angle_alpha   90.00
_cell.angle_beta   90.00
_cell.angle_gamma   90.00
#
_symmetry.space_group_name_H-M   'P 1'
#
loop_
_entity.id
_entity.type
_entity.pdbx_description
1 polymer ?
#
loop_
_entity_poly.entity_id
_entity_poly.type
_entity_poly.pdbx_seq_one_letter_code
_entity_poly.pdbx_strand_id
1 'polypeptide(L)'
;MGLDVGSTTVKLVIMDDNGAIIYQNYQRHYAETIKHTKELLINAYKQIGNRPLTVMITGSAGLAISSWLGIKHVQEVIACNQAIERFIPQTDVAIELGGEDAKITFFRGGLDQRMNGICAGGTGAFIDQMATLLGTDSLGLNELAKRYSTIYPVAARCGVFAKTDIQVLLNEGARKEDVAASVFQAVVYQTISGLACGKSITGHVAFLGGPLHFLSELRQRFKDTLKLNDHQVLFPDRAQFFVAIGAALASRGSSAINLPALIRRLEDLDISDHHELSRLQPLFNNVDELDSFRQRHEAHKVTRRDLASFAGDCFLGLDAGSTTTKAVLIDEEGSLLYSFYGNNTGSPLSSALNILKDLYRRLPSGAKIAKAVVTGYGEGLLKAALRFDVGEVETIAHYTAAQFFNPGVDLILDIGGQDMKCLKIKDGVIENIMLNEACSSGCGSFIETFGHSLNIPVQDFAELALSADKPVDLGTRCTVFMNSMVKQAQKEGATVGDISAGIAYSVIKNALFKVMKLRKAEDLGEKIVVQGGTFKNDAVLRSLELITGKEVVRPNIAHLMGAFGAALI
;
A
#
# COMPACT_ATOMS: atom_id res chain seq x y z
N MET A 1 22.56 17.71 -22.42
CA MET A 1 22.52 16.61 -21.43
C MET A 1 21.14 16.59 -20.84
N GLY A 2 20.55 15.41 -20.74
CA GLY A 2 19.29 15.19 -20.07
C GLY A 2 19.51 14.32 -18.83
N LEU A 3 18.91 14.75 -17.73
CA LEU A 3 18.91 14.03 -16.47
C LEU A 3 17.46 13.67 -16.12
N ASP A 4 17.15 12.39 -16.09
CA ASP A 4 15.84 11.86 -15.69
C ASP A 4 15.96 11.28 -14.28
N VAL A 5 15.35 11.97 -13.32
CA VAL A 5 15.33 11.56 -11.91
C VAL A 5 13.91 11.12 -11.57
N GLY A 6 13.63 9.85 -11.86
CA GLY A 6 12.36 9.21 -11.59
C GLY A 6 12.20 8.78 -10.13
N SER A 7 11.14 8.02 -9.86
CA SER A 7 10.79 7.55 -8.51
C SER A 7 11.65 6.39 -7.99
N THR A 8 12.23 5.61 -8.89
CA THR A 8 13.05 4.43 -8.56
C THR A 8 14.43 4.44 -9.22
N THR A 9 14.63 5.28 -10.24
CA THR A 9 15.82 5.28 -11.09
C THR A 9 16.29 6.68 -11.42
N VAL A 10 17.61 6.85 -11.55
CA VAL A 10 18.24 8.02 -12.15
C VAL A 10 18.86 7.62 -13.48
N LYS A 11 18.71 8.46 -14.50
CA LYS A 11 19.23 8.23 -15.84
C LYS A 11 19.87 9.50 -16.36
N LEU A 12 21.05 9.38 -16.97
CA LEU A 12 21.76 10.51 -17.56
C LEU A 12 22.09 10.17 -19.01
N VAL A 13 21.84 11.12 -19.91
CA VAL A 13 22.20 11.03 -21.33
C VAL A 13 22.92 12.31 -21.76
N ILE A 14 24.07 12.16 -22.41
CA ILE A 14 24.81 13.25 -23.05
C ILE A 14 24.89 12.97 -24.54
N MET A 15 24.57 13.98 -25.34
CA MET A 15 24.56 13.93 -26.80
C MET A 15 25.50 15.00 -27.34
N ASP A 16 26.04 14.75 -28.53
CA ASP A 16 26.74 15.76 -29.32
C ASP A 16 25.75 16.67 -30.11
N ASP A 17 26.28 17.61 -30.88
CA ASP A 17 25.49 18.58 -31.64
C ASP A 17 24.65 17.93 -32.75
N ASN A 18 25.10 16.78 -33.26
CA ASN A 18 24.38 15.97 -34.26
C ASN A 18 23.26 15.14 -33.63
N GLY A 19 23.21 15.07 -32.29
CA GLY A 19 22.27 14.26 -31.55
C GLY A 19 22.69 12.80 -31.37
N ALA A 20 23.97 12.47 -31.59
CA ALA A 20 24.50 11.17 -31.25
C ALA A 20 24.78 11.09 -29.74
N ILE A 21 24.35 10.01 -29.10
CA ILE A 21 24.58 9.79 -27.66
C ILE A 21 26.04 9.39 -27.45
N ILE A 22 26.79 10.23 -26.74
CA ILE A 22 28.21 10.02 -26.41
C ILE A 22 28.43 9.46 -25.00
N TYR A 23 27.45 9.60 -24.11
CA TYR A 23 27.46 9.00 -22.78
C TYR A 23 26.02 8.70 -22.34
N GLN A 24 25.83 7.57 -21.66
CA GLN A 24 24.58 7.25 -21.00
C GLN A 24 24.83 6.39 -19.76
N ASN A 25 24.01 6.57 -18.73
CA ASN A 25 24.06 5.73 -17.53
C ASN A 25 22.68 5.64 -16.88
N TYR A 26 22.30 4.43 -16.45
CA TYR A 26 21.03 4.10 -15.81
C TYR A 26 21.33 3.40 -14.48
N GLN A 27 20.74 3.87 -13.38
CA GLN A 27 20.94 3.28 -12.07
C GLN A 27 19.65 3.34 -11.25
N ARG A 28 19.33 2.27 -10.52
CA ARG A 28 18.30 2.31 -9.48
C ARG A 28 18.86 3.08 -8.28
N HIS A 29 18.11 4.05 -7.76
CA HIS A 29 18.63 4.92 -6.69
C HIS A 29 18.25 4.47 -5.28
N TYR A 30 17.32 3.52 -5.11
CA TYR A 30 16.90 2.98 -3.79
C TYR A 30 16.59 4.07 -2.74
N ALA A 31 15.83 5.08 -3.15
CA ALA A 31 15.55 6.31 -2.38
C ALA A 31 16.78 7.21 -2.05
N GLU A 32 18.01 6.85 -2.42
CA GLU A 32 19.23 7.67 -2.29
C GLU A 32 19.46 8.55 -3.55
N THR A 33 18.46 9.35 -3.91
CA THR A 33 18.40 10.07 -5.19
C THR A 33 19.58 11.04 -5.41
N ILE A 34 19.96 11.82 -4.40
CA ILE A 34 21.07 12.80 -4.49
C ILE A 34 22.40 12.09 -4.71
N LYS A 35 22.70 11.09 -3.87
CA LYS A 35 23.92 10.27 -3.95
C LYS A 35 24.08 9.66 -5.35
N HIS A 36 23.03 9.01 -5.85
CA HIS A 36 23.09 8.34 -7.15
C HIS A 36 23.15 9.36 -8.30
N THR A 37 22.47 10.50 -8.20
CA THR A 37 22.61 11.59 -9.17
C THR A 37 24.05 12.12 -9.22
N LYS A 38 24.68 12.31 -8.05
CA LYS A 38 26.09 12.70 -7.93
C LYS A 38 27.01 11.66 -8.56
N GLU A 39 26.82 10.38 -8.27
CA GLU A 39 27.58 9.28 -8.88
C GLU A 39 27.48 9.29 -10.41
N LEU A 40 26.28 9.49 -10.97
CA LEU A 40 26.08 9.58 -12.43
C LEU A 40 26.85 10.74 -13.05
N LEU A 41 26.84 11.92 -12.42
CA LEU A 41 27.58 13.10 -12.89
C LEU A 41 29.10 12.90 -12.80
N ILE A 42 29.59 12.32 -11.71
CA ILE A 42 31.02 12.00 -11.54
C ILE A 42 31.48 11.00 -12.60
N ASN A 43 30.69 9.96 -12.86
CA ASN A 43 31.01 8.96 -13.87
C ASN A 43 30.98 9.56 -15.29
N ALA A 44 30.02 10.44 -15.57
CA ALA A 44 30.02 11.20 -16.82
C ALA A 44 31.29 12.04 -16.95
N TYR A 45 31.68 12.76 -15.89
CA TYR A 45 32.87 13.61 -15.89
C TYR A 45 34.16 12.81 -16.16
N LYS A 46 34.29 11.63 -15.56
CA LYS A 46 35.45 10.74 -15.81
C LYS A 46 35.58 10.34 -17.29
N GLN A 47 34.45 10.19 -18.00
CA GLN A 47 34.45 9.72 -19.38
C GLN A 47 34.49 10.87 -20.41
N ILE A 48 33.75 11.96 -20.18
CA ILE A 48 33.63 13.06 -21.14
C ILE A 48 34.52 14.27 -20.81
N GLY A 49 35.06 14.35 -19.60
CA GLY A 49 35.92 15.43 -19.12
C GLY A 49 35.17 16.74 -18.86
N ASN A 50 35.94 17.83 -18.72
CA ASN A 50 35.42 19.17 -18.51
C ASN A 50 35.08 19.84 -19.86
N ARG A 51 33.83 19.72 -20.29
CA ARG A 51 33.32 20.35 -21.52
C ARG A 51 32.10 21.21 -21.21
N PRO A 52 31.87 22.32 -21.94
CA PRO A 52 30.61 23.04 -21.86
C PRO A 52 29.47 22.18 -22.40
N LEU A 53 28.36 22.13 -21.66
CA LEU A 53 27.15 21.44 -22.09
C LEU A 53 25.91 22.21 -21.65
N THR A 54 24.80 22.04 -22.37
CA THR A 54 23.49 22.49 -21.88
C THR A 54 22.81 21.36 -21.12
N VAL A 55 22.00 21.70 -20.11
CA VAL A 55 21.37 20.71 -19.24
C VAL A 55 19.90 21.00 -19.03
N MET A 56 19.11 19.93 -18.98
CA MET A 56 17.74 19.96 -18.51
C MET A 56 17.44 18.70 -17.71
N ILE A 57 16.59 18.84 -16.69
CA ILE A 57 16.23 17.75 -15.79
C ILE A 57 14.73 17.46 -15.86
N THR A 58 14.35 16.21 -15.64
CA THR A 58 12.97 15.72 -15.65
C THR A 58 12.78 14.59 -14.64
N GLY A 59 11.60 13.99 -14.60
CA GLY A 59 11.22 12.92 -13.69
C GLY A 59 10.59 13.41 -12.38
N SER A 60 9.92 12.52 -11.67
CA SER A 60 9.13 12.83 -10.47
C SER A 60 9.94 13.47 -9.33
N ALA A 61 11.21 13.09 -9.16
CA ALA A 61 12.13 13.69 -8.19
C ALA A 61 13.01 14.79 -8.82
N GLY A 62 12.90 15.01 -10.13
CA GLY A 62 13.69 15.97 -10.89
C GLY A 62 13.41 17.41 -10.53
N LEU A 63 12.18 17.76 -10.12
CA LEU A 63 11.82 19.15 -9.83
C LEU A 63 12.60 19.72 -8.62
N ALA A 64 12.71 18.95 -7.53
CA ALA A 64 13.48 19.34 -6.35
C ALA A 64 14.96 19.54 -6.71
N ILE A 65 15.54 18.54 -7.41
CA ILE A 65 16.94 18.58 -7.84
C ILE A 65 17.20 19.71 -8.84
N SER A 66 16.23 20.06 -9.68
CA SER A 66 16.34 21.18 -10.62
C SER A 66 16.57 22.51 -9.89
N SER A 67 15.86 22.70 -8.78
CA SER A 67 15.93 23.91 -7.96
C SER A 67 17.32 24.02 -7.35
N TRP A 68 17.77 22.94 -6.71
CA TRP A 68 19.08 22.84 -6.08
C TRP A 68 20.25 23.04 -7.04
N LEU A 69 20.14 22.44 -8.23
CA LEU A 69 21.19 22.54 -9.23
C LEU A 69 21.13 23.86 -10.01
N GLY A 70 20.09 24.68 -9.86
CA GLY A 70 19.85 25.85 -10.70
C GLY A 70 19.74 25.49 -12.19
N ILE A 71 19.10 24.36 -12.50
CA ILE A 71 18.86 23.86 -13.86
C ILE A 71 17.37 23.94 -14.16
N LYS A 72 17.00 24.21 -15.42
CA LYS A 72 15.60 24.18 -15.84
C LYS A 72 15.01 22.76 -15.81
N HIS A 73 13.78 22.64 -15.35
CA HIS A 73 13.00 21.41 -15.39
C HIS A 73 12.11 21.34 -16.64
N VAL A 74 12.01 20.16 -17.27
CA VAL A 74 11.04 19.86 -18.33
C VAL A 74 10.12 18.74 -17.86
N GLN A 75 8.83 18.85 -18.18
CA GLN A 75 7.90 17.78 -17.88
C GLN A 75 8.26 16.52 -18.66
N GLU A 76 8.21 15.37 -17.99
CA GLU A 76 8.58 14.06 -18.53
C GLU A 76 7.85 13.72 -19.82
N VAL A 77 6.57 14.08 -19.87
CA VAL A 77 5.70 14.00 -21.05
C VAL A 77 6.32 14.69 -22.26
N ILE A 78 6.68 15.96 -22.08
CA ILE A 78 7.18 16.82 -23.15
C ILE A 78 8.54 16.30 -23.62
N ALA A 79 9.39 15.89 -22.67
CA ALA A 79 10.67 15.28 -22.97
C ALA A 79 10.48 14.01 -23.82
N CYS A 80 9.66 13.06 -23.35
CA CYS A 80 9.43 11.80 -24.07
C CYS A 80 8.90 12.04 -25.49
N ASN A 81 7.93 12.96 -25.65
CA ASN A 81 7.39 13.30 -26.97
C ASN A 81 8.46 13.87 -27.91
N GLN A 82 9.35 14.74 -27.44
CA GLN A 82 10.46 15.24 -28.26
C GLN A 82 11.39 14.13 -28.74
N ALA A 83 11.65 13.12 -27.90
CA ALA A 83 12.45 11.96 -28.30
C ALA A 83 11.70 11.09 -29.34
N ILE A 84 10.41 10.87 -29.15
CA ILE A 84 9.56 10.10 -30.08
C ILE A 84 9.52 10.78 -31.46
N GLU A 85 9.21 12.08 -31.51
CA GLU A 85 9.15 12.87 -32.75
C GLU A 85 10.48 12.86 -33.51
N ARG A 86 11.60 12.83 -32.79
CA ARG A 86 12.93 12.85 -33.40
C ARG A 86 13.38 11.49 -33.93
N PHE A 87 13.14 10.41 -33.18
CA PHE A 87 13.77 9.11 -33.42
C PHE A 87 12.82 8.03 -33.95
N ILE A 88 11.52 8.13 -33.63
CA ILE A 88 10.48 7.19 -34.06
C ILE A 88 9.19 7.93 -34.45
N PRO A 89 9.24 8.90 -35.39
CA PRO A 89 8.10 9.76 -35.75
C PRO A 89 6.89 9.01 -36.30
N GLN A 90 7.07 7.76 -36.74
CA GLN A 90 6.00 6.88 -37.20
C GLN A 90 5.13 6.31 -36.06
N THR A 91 5.44 6.61 -34.80
CA THR A 91 4.69 6.14 -33.62
C THR A 91 3.27 6.70 -33.60
N ASP A 92 2.28 5.81 -33.59
CA ASP A 92 0.87 6.17 -33.45
C ASP A 92 0.45 6.22 -31.97
N VAL A 93 0.97 5.29 -31.17
CA VAL A 93 0.72 5.19 -29.72
C VAL A 93 2.02 4.81 -29.00
N ALA A 94 2.33 5.48 -27.88
CA ALA A 94 3.44 5.08 -27.01
C ALA A 94 2.90 4.57 -25.68
N ILE A 95 3.30 3.36 -25.27
CA ILE A 95 3.08 2.80 -23.94
C ILE A 95 4.41 2.89 -23.19
N GLU A 96 4.41 3.64 -22.10
CA GLU A 96 5.58 3.83 -21.26
C GLU A 96 5.30 3.32 -19.85
N LEU A 97 6.15 2.42 -19.36
CA LEU A 97 6.08 1.94 -17.98
C LEU A 97 7.35 2.36 -17.24
N GLY A 98 7.19 3.06 -16.12
CA GLY A 98 8.25 3.37 -15.16
C GLY A 98 8.09 2.61 -13.85
N GLY A 99 8.78 3.08 -12.82
CA GLY A 99 8.74 2.44 -11.50
C GLY A 99 7.38 2.62 -10.83
N GLU A 100 6.91 3.85 -10.74
CA GLU A 100 5.64 4.18 -10.05
C GLU A 100 4.58 4.77 -11.00
N ASP A 101 4.93 4.97 -12.27
CA ASP A 101 4.07 5.52 -13.30
C ASP A 101 3.93 4.59 -14.51
N ALA A 102 2.81 4.75 -15.19
CA ALA A 102 2.44 4.11 -16.43
C ALA A 102 1.72 5.15 -17.28
N LYS A 103 2.10 5.27 -18.54
CA LYS A 103 1.59 6.29 -19.47
C LYS A 103 1.20 5.67 -20.80
N ILE A 104 0.13 6.18 -21.39
CA ILE A 104 -0.21 5.95 -22.79
C ILE A 104 -0.34 7.31 -23.47
N THR A 105 0.44 7.53 -24.53
CA THR A 105 0.36 8.73 -25.37
C THR A 105 -0.18 8.34 -26.74
N PHE A 106 -1.25 9.01 -27.17
CA PHE A 106 -1.85 8.88 -28.49
C PHE A 106 -1.45 10.08 -29.36
N PHE A 107 -0.92 9.81 -30.55
CA PHE A 107 -0.49 10.85 -31.49
C PHE A 107 -1.52 11.11 -32.61
N ARG A 108 -2.42 10.14 -32.88
CA ARG A 108 -3.49 10.30 -33.86
C ARG A 108 -4.61 11.21 -33.34
N GLY A 109 -4.98 12.21 -34.14
CA GLY A 109 -6.08 13.14 -33.82
C GLY A 109 -5.69 14.24 -32.82
N GLY A 110 -4.39 14.50 -32.65
CA GLY A 110 -3.85 15.41 -31.65
C GLY A 110 -3.24 14.67 -30.47
N LEU A 111 -2.32 15.33 -29.77
CA LEU A 111 -1.62 14.76 -28.63
C LEU A 111 -2.60 14.57 -27.45
N ASP A 112 -2.90 13.33 -27.09
CA ASP A 112 -3.65 12.98 -25.89
C ASP A 112 -2.84 11.99 -25.06
N GLN A 113 -2.60 12.33 -23.80
CA GLN A 113 -1.84 11.49 -22.89
C GLN A 113 -2.63 11.15 -21.64
N ARG A 114 -2.48 9.90 -21.21
CA ARG A 114 -3.06 9.35 -19.98
C ARG A 114 -1.97 8.77 -19.11
N MET A 115 -2.07 9.02 -17.81
CA MET A 115 -1.14 8.52 -16.79
C MET A 115 -1.93 7.97 -15.61
N ASN A 116 -1.42 6.94 -14.94
CA ASN A 116 -2.03 6.40 -13.73
C ASN A 116 -1.99 7.42 -12.57
N GLY A 117 -2.94 7.31 -11.65
CA GLY A 117 -2.93 8.05 -10.39
C GLY A 117 -1.95 7.47 -9.36
N ILE A 118 -2.19 7.69 -8.07
CA ILE A 118 -1.33 7.28 -6.94
C ILE A 118 -1.43 5.75 -6.66
N CYS A 119 -1.60 4.91 -7.67
CA CYS A 119 -1.67 3.46 -7.54
C CYS A 119 -0.55 2.80 -8.33
N ALA A 120 0.18 1.89 -7.68
CA ALA A 120 1.23 1.10 -8.31
C ALA A 120 0.71 0.02 -9.27
N GLY A 121 -0.61 -0.24 -9.29
CA GLY A 121 -1.20 -1.20 -10.21
C GLY A 121 -0.87 -0.86 -11.66
N GLY A 122 -0.20 -1.79 -12.35
CA GLY A 122 0.23 -1.59 -13.74
C GLY A 122 1.62 -0.97 -13.94
N THR A 123 2.45 -0.85 -12.89
CA THR A 123 3.79 -0.24 -12.96
C THR A 123 4.91 -1.23 -12.57
N GLY A 124 6.17 -0.81 -12.69
CA GLY A 124 7.34 -1.59 -12.27
C GLY A 124 7.35 -1.94 -10.78
N ALA A 125 6.86 -1.06 -9.91
CA ALA A 125 6.80 -1.28 -8.45
C ALA A 125 5.85 -2.44 -8.10
N PHE A 126 4.74 -2.58 -8.82
CA PHE A 126 3.86 -3.75 -8.67
C PHE A 126 4.60 -5.04 -9.05
N ILE A 127 5.34 -5.03 -10.17
CA ILE A 127 6.15 -6.17 -10.61
C ILE A 127 7.18 -6.54 -9.55
N ASP A 128 7.90 -5.56 -8.99
CA ASP A 128 8.90 -5.78 -7.94
C ASP A 128 8.27 -6.39 -6.67
N GLN A 129 7.07 -5.96 -6.28
CA GLN A 129 6.34 -6.53 -5.14
C GLN A 129 5.94 -7.99 -5.39
N MET A 130 5.42 -8.31 -6.58
CA MET A 130 5.00 -9.66 -6.92
C MET A 130 6.20 -10.60 -7.10
N ALA A 131 7.31 -10.09 -7.65
CA ALA A 131 8.57 -10.81 -7.69
C ALA A 131 9.05 -11.20 -6.28
N THR A 132 9.04 -10.23 -5.36
CA THR A 132 9.40 -10.46 -3.95
C THR A 132 8.51 -11.53 -3.31
N LEU A 133 7.20 -11.49 -3.57
CA LEU A 133 6.25 -12.49 -3.08
C LEU A 133 6.59 -13.92 -3.56
N LEU A 134 7.11 -14.05 -4.78
CA LEU A 134 7.54 -15.34 -5.35
C LEU A 134 8.95 -15.77 -4.93
N GLY A 135 9.66 -14.91 -4.19
CA GLY A 135 11.04 -15.12 -3.74
C GLY A 135 12.08 -14.86 -4.83
N THR A 136 11.83 -13.89 -5.72
CA THR A 136 12.72 -13.52 -6.83
C THR A 136 12.76 -12.00 -7.04
N ASP A 137 13.62 -11.52 -7.94
CA ASP A 137 13.57 -10.15 -8.49
C ASP A 137 12.77 -10.10 -9.81
N SER A 138 12.60 -8.91 -10.39
CA SER A 138 11.82 -8.71 -11.61
C SER A 138 12.41 -9.42 -12.84
N LEU A 139 13.73 -9.61 -12.91
CA LEU A 139 14.36 -10.39 -13.98
C LEU A 139 14.11 -11.88 -13.81
N GLY A 140 14.22 -12.42 -12.59
CA GLY A 140 13.88 -13.81 -12.33
C GLY A 140 12.38 -14.09 -12.51
N LEU A 141 11.51 -13.12 -12.23
CA LEU A 141 10.09 -13.19 -12.60
C LEU A 141 9.92 -13.30 -14.13
N ASN A 142 10.69 -12.54 -14.90
CA ASN A 142 10.72 -12.64 -16.37
C ASN A 142 11.17 -14.03 -16.85
N GLU A 143 12.21 -14.59 -16.25
CA GLU A 143 12.68 -15.94 -16.61
C GLU A 143 11.67 -17.03 -16.26
N LEU A 144 10.99 -16.93 -15.11
CA LEU A 144 9.89 -17.84 -14.75
C LEU A 144 8.76 -17.78 -15.78
N ALA A 145 8.35 -16.56 -16.15
CA ALA A 145 7.23 -16.35 -17.07
C ALA A 145 7.45 -16.95 -18.46
N LYS A 146 8.69 -17.20 -18.90
CA LYS A 146 8.98 -17.83 -20.22
C LYS A 146 8.44 -19.26 -20.36
N ARG A 147 8.23 -19.95 -19.24
CA ARG A 147 7.87 -21.38 -19.21
C ARG A 147 6.44 -21.63 -18.71
N TYR A 148 5.61 -20.59 -18.76
CA TYR A 148 4.21 -20.68 -18.39
C TYR A 148 3.44 -21.58 -19.38
N SER A 149 2.42 -22.23 -18.85
CA SER A 149 1.44 -23.04 -19.57
C SER A 149 0.03 -22.48 -19.42
N THR A 150 -0.24 -21.74 -18.35
CA THR A 150 -1.56 -21.20 -18.02
C THR A 150 -1.43 -19.77 -17.52
N ILE A 151 -2.42 -18.94 -17.86
CA ILE A 151 -2.55 -17.58 -17.33
C ILE A 151 -3.79 -17.57 -16.45
N TYR A 152 -3.60 -17.33 -15.17
CA TYR A 152 -4.67 -17.17 -14.20
C TYR A 152 -5.15 -15.72 -14.16
N PRO A 153 -6.46 -15.49 -13.94
CA PRO A 153 -6.95 -14.16 -13.66
C PRO A 153 -6.39 -13.68 -12.32
N VAL A 154 -5.71 -12.53 -12.33
CA VAL A 154 -5.18 -11.87 -11.13
C VAL A 154 -5.63 -10.42 -11.14
N ALA A 155 -6.16 -9.94 -10.02
CA ALA A 155 -6.61 -8.57 -9.87
C ALA A 155 -5.41 -7.60 -9.92
N ALA A 156 -5.37 -6.79 -10.98
CA ALA A 156 -4.23 -5.91 -11.26
C ALA A 156 -4.34 -4.49 -10.65
N ARG A 157 -5.48 -4.18 -10.03
CA ARG A 157 -5.79 -2.83 -9.54
C ARG A 157 -4.94 -2.41 -8.35
N CYS A 158 -4.46 -3.35 -7.54
CA CYS A 158 -3.67 -3.11 -6.33
C CYS A 158 -2.71 -4.28 -6.09
N GLY A 159 -1.48 -3.99 -5.64
CA GLY A 159 -0.51 -5.03 -5.24
C GLY A 159 -1.01 -5.92 -4.08
N VAL A 160 -1.92 -5.40 -3.25
CA VAL A 160 -2.54 -6.15 -2.15
C VAL A 160 -3.48 -7.22 -2.66
N PHE A 161 -4.40 -6.85 -3.57
CA PHE A 161 -5.31 -7.83 -4.19
C PHE A 161 -4.55 -8.89 -4.99
N ALA A 162 -3.60 -8.45 -5.82
CA ALA A 162 -2.77 -9.37 -6.58
C ALA A 162 -2.03 -10.34 -5.65
N LYS A 163 -1.53 -9.86 -4.51
CA LYS A 163 -0.90 -10.72 -3.50
C LYS A 163 -1.87 -11.76 -2.96
N THR A 164 -3.09 -11.38 -2.59
CA THR A 164 -4.10 -12.32 -2.09
C THR A 164 -4.44 -13.38 -3.15
N ASP A 165 -4.75 -12.95 -4.38
CA ASP A 165 -5.05 -13.87 -5.50
C ASP A 165 -3.89 -14.83 -5.76
N ILE A 166 -2.67 -14.31 -5.80
CA ILE A 166 -1.46 -15.11 -6.02
C ILE A 166 -1.23 -16.08 -4.87
N GLN A 167 -1.45 -15.68 -3.62
CA GLN A 167 -1.31 -16.57 -2.47
C GLN A 167 -2.33 -17.71 -2.53
N VAL A 168 -3.58 -17.43 -2.91
CA VAL A 168 -4.60 -18.46 -3.14
C VAL A 168 -4.15 -19.43 -4.23
N LEU A 169 -3.73 -18.91 -5.39
CA LEU A 169 -3.25 -19.74 -6.51
C LEU A 169 -2.06 -20.63 -6.10
N LEU A 170 -1.09 -20.08 -5.38
CA LEU A 170 0.06 -20.85 -4.89
C LEU A 170 -0.37 -21.94 -3.90
N ASN A 171 -1.31 -21.64 -3.01
CA ASN A 171 -1.85 -22.61 -2.05
C ASN A 171 -2.67 -23.72 -2.73
N GLU A 172 -3.29 -23.41 -3.87
CA GLU A 172 -3.99 -24.38 -4.74
C GLU A 172 -3.03 -25.18 -5.65
N GLY A 173 -1.72 -24.93 -5.56
CA GLY A 173 -0.69 -25.67 -6.29
C GLY A 173 -0.36 -25.10 -7.67
N ALA A 174 -0.77 -23.87 -7.98
CA ALA A 174 -0.38 -23.21 -9.23
C ALA A 174 1.15 -23.09 -9.33
N ARG A 175 1.68 -23.36 -10.53
CA ARG A 175 3.11 -23.26 -10.79
C ARG A 175 3.58 -21.82 -10.75
N LYS A 176 4.78 -21.57 -10.21
CA LYS A 176 5.37 -20.23 -10.16
C LYS A 176 5.55 -19.61 -11.55
N GLU A 177 5.79 -20.41 -12.58
CA GLU A 177 5.89 -19.92 -13.97
C GLU A 177 4.55 -19.37 -14.48
N ASP A 178 3.45 -20.07 -14.19
CA ASP A 178 2.10 -19.63 -14.55
C ASP A 178 1.71 -18.36 -13.79
N VAL A 179 2.02 -18.31 -12.49
CA VAL A 179 1.79 -17.12 -11.66
C VAL A 179 2.61 -15.93 -12.18
N ALA A 180 3.88 -16.13 -12.55
CA ALA A 180 4.73 -15.07 -13.10
C ALA A 180 4.16 -14.47 -14.39
N ALA A 181 3.69 -15.31 -15.33
CA ALA A 181 3.02 -14.84 -16.53
C ALA A 181 1.69 -14.13 -16.22
N SER A 182 0.96 -14.61 -15.21
CA SER A 182 -0.30 -14.01 -14.74
C SER A 182 -0.09 -12.62 -14.13
N VAL A 183 1.03 -12.40 -13.42
CA VAL A 183 1.44 -11.08 -12.92
C VAL A 183 1.66 -10.11 -14.08
N PHE A 184 2.38 -10.51 -15.13
CA PHE A 184 2.56 -9.64 -16.30
C PHE A 184 1.24 -9.40 -17.04
N GLN A 185 0.39 -10.41 -17.18
CA GLN A 185 -0.93 -10.24 -17.78
C GLN A 185 -1.78 -9.23 -16.98
N ALA A 186 -1.73 -9.31 -15.65
CA ALA A 186 -2.39 -8.36 -14.76
C ALA A 186 -1.91 -6.92 -15.05
N VAL A 187 -0.58 -6.69 -15.10
CA VAL A 187 -0.01 -5.38 -15.46
C VAL A 187 -0.56 -4.88 -16.79
N VAL A 188 -0.54 -5.73 -17.83
CA VAL A 188 -1.05 -5.37 -19.17
C VAL A 188 -2.51 -4.95 -19.12
N TYR A 189 -3.37 -5.72 -18.47
CA TYR A 189 -4.78 -5.40 -18.33
C TYR A 189 -5.00 -4.09 -17.58
N GLN A 190 -4.26 -3.85 -16.49
CA GLN A 190 -4.37 -2.60 -15.76
C GLN A 190 -3.92 -1.39 -16.58
N THR A 191 -2.82 -1.51 -17.32
CA THR A 191 -2.33 -0.42 -18.19
C THR A 191 -3.34 -0.12 -19.29
N ILE A 192 -3.84 -1.14 -20.01
CA ILE A 192 -4.78 -0.94 -21.12
C ILE A 192 -6.13 -0.45 -20.60
N SER A 193 -6.77 -1.17 -19.69
CA SER A 193 -8.12 -0.82 -19.20
C SER A 193 -8.14 0.48 -18.39
N GLY A 194 -7.06 0.75 -17.64
CA GLY A 194 -6.96 1.92 -16.78
C GLY A 194 -6.60 3.20 -17.54
N LEU A 195 -5.83 3.10 -18.63
CA LEU A 195 -5.29 4.29 -19.31
C LEU A 195 -5.81 4.50 -20.74
N ALA A 196 -6.29 3.47 -21.44
CA ALA A 196 -6.78 3.65 -22.80
C ALA A 196 -8.12 4.40 -22.84
N CYS A 197 -8.94 4.32 -21.78
CA CYS A 197 -10.23 5.04 -21.66
C CYS A 197 -11.14 4.93 -22.89
N GLY A 198 -11.19 3.74 -23.51
CA GLY A 198 -11.99 3.47 -24.71
C GLY A 198 -11.33 3.84 -26.03
N LYS A 199 -10.14 4.45 -26.04
CA LYS A 199 -9.35 4.66 -27.26
C LYS A 199 -8.68 3.37 -27.72
N SER A 200 -8.68 3.14 -29.03
CA SER A 200 -8.04 1.98 -29.64
C SER A 200 -6.52 2.17 -29.70
N ILE A 201 -5.77 1.20 -29.16
CA ILE A 201 -4.31 1.14 -29.28
C ILE A 201 -4.00 0.36 -30.57
N THR A 202 -3.76 1.07 -31.67
CA THR A 202 -3.54 0.49 -33.00
C THR A 202 -2.50 1.28 -33.78
N GLY A 203 -2.01 0.72 -34.90
CA GLY A 203 -0.94 1.33 -35.69
C GLY A 203 0.44 0.91 -35.20
N HIS A 204 1.43 1.80 -35.28
CA HIS A 204 2.75 1.57 -34.73
C HIS A 204 2.78 1.93 -33.24
N VAL A 205 2.97 0.92 -32.39
CA VAL A 205 2.95 1.05 -30.93
C VAL A 205 4.36 0.99 -30.38
N ALA A 206 4.81 2.08 -29.75
CA ALA A 206 6.11 2.15 -29.09
C ALA A 206 6.05 1.64 -27.66
N PHE A 207 7.00 0.78 -27.27
CA PHE A 207 7.17 0.33 -25.88
C PHE A 207 8.38 1.00 -25.25
N LEU A 208 8.16 1.83 -24.23
CA LEU A 208 9.15 2.71 -23.61
C LEU A 208 9.26 2.47 -22.09
N GLY A 209 10.39 2.91 -21.51
CA GLY A 209 10.62 2.82 -20.08
C GLY A 209 11.29 1.52 -19.61
N GLY A 210 11.62 1.47 -18.32
CA GLY A 210 12.49 0.43 -17.74
C GLY A 210 11.88 -0.98 -17.83
N PRO A 211 10.73 -1.25 -17.17
CA PRO A 211 10.03 -2.53 -17.27
C PRO A 211 9.88 -3.04 -18.69
N LEU A 212 9.41 -2.21 -19.63
CA LEU A 212 9.23 -2.61 -21.02
C LEU A 212 10.55 -2.81 -21.75
N HIS A 213 11.66 -2.22 -21.31
CA HIS A 213 12.99 -2.48 -21.88
C HIS A 213 13.57 -3.82 -21.38
N PHE A 214 13.50 -4.09 -20.08
CA PHE A 214 14.17 -5.25 -19.48
C PHE A 214 13.35 -6.54 -19.49
N LEU A 215 12.01 -6.46 -19.50
CA LEU A 215 11.13 -7.61 -19.31
C LEU A 215 10.51 -8.05 -20.66
N SER A 216 11.13 -9.04 -21.30
CA SER A 216 10.68 -9.59 -22.59
C SER A 216 9.27 -10.15 -22.52
N GLU A 217 8.93 -10.86 -21.44
CA GLU A 217 7.64 -11.53 -21.33
C GLU A 217 6.52 -10.53 -21.09
N LEU A 218 6.80 -9.44 -20.36
CA LEU A 218 5.86 -8.33 -20.24
C LEU A 218 5.53 -7.71 -21.61
N ARG A 219 6.55 -7.47 -22.45
CA ARG A 219 6.34 -6.99 -23.82
C ARG A 219 5.51 -8.00 -24.63
N GLN A 220 5.81 -9.29 -24.52
CA GLN A 220 5.08 -10.32 -25.24
C GLN A 220 3.60 -10.35 -24.82
N ARG A 221 3.29 -10.21 -23.52
CA ARG A 221 1.91 -10.06 -23.04
C ARG A 221 1.18 -8.86 -23.63
N PHE A 222 1.84 -7.70 -23.76
CA PHE A 222 1.24 -6.55 -24.46
C PHE A 222 0.96 -6.88 -25.93
N LYS A 223 1.93 -7.49 -26.63
CA LYS A 223 1.77 -7.88 -28.04
C LYS A 223 0.57 -8.80 -28.24
N ASP A 224 0.46 -9.84 -27.41
CA ASP A 224 -0.60 -10.84 -27.52
C ASP A 224 -1.98 -10.24 -27.18
N THR A 225 -2.04 -9.41 -26.13
CA THR A 225 -3.30 -8.78 -25.69
C THR A 225 -3.81 -7.77 -26.70
N LEU A 226 -2.91 -6.97 -27.29
CA LEU A 226 -3.23 -5.97 -28.30
C LEU A 226 -3.32 -6.55 -29.73
N LYS A 227 -2.97 -7.83 -29.90
CA LYS A 227 -2.89 -8.52 -31.20
C LYS A 227 -2.00 -7.78 -32.20
N LEU A 228 -0.85 -7.29 -31.72
CA LEU A 228 0.12 -6.56 -32.54
C LEU A 228 1.04 -7.52 -33.27
N ASN A 229 1.24 -7.29 -34.56
CA ASN A 229 2.25 -7.98 -35.35
C ASN A 229 3.63 -7.33 -35.18
N ASP A 230 4.71 -8.03 -35.52
CA ASP A 230 6.08 -7.54 -35.32
C ASP A 230 6.37 -6.20 -36.03
N HIS A 231 5.75 -5.95 -37.19
CA HIS A 231 5.87 -4.67 -37.91
C HIS A 231 5.18 -3.49 -37.21
N GLN A 232 4.19 -3.77 -36.36
CA GLN A 232 3.46 -2.74 -35.60
C GLN A 232 4.15 -2.39 -34.29
N VAL A 233 5.09 -3.21 -33.83
CA VAL A 233 5.78 -3.00 -32.57
C VAL A 233 7.04 -2.18 -32.80
N LEU A 234 7.08 -0.99 -32.22
CA LEU A 234 8.29 -0.17 -32.18
C LEU A 234 8.98 -0.40 -30.84
N PHE A 235 10.11 -1.09 -30.89
CA PHE A 235 10.99 -1.24 -29.74
C PHE A 235 12.32 -0.53 -30.05
N PRO A 236 12.42 0.77 -29.73
CA PRO A 236 13.62 1.52 -30.05
C PRO A 236 14.79 1.06 -29.19
N ASP A 237 15.99 1.14 -29.75
CA ASP A 237 17.21 1.01 -28.96
C ASP A 237 17.17 2.01 -27.81
N ARG A 238 17.58 1.56 -26.61
CA ARG A 238 17.67 2.42 -25.43
C ARG A 238 16.30 2.98 -24.97
N ALA A 239 15.21 2.23 -25.17
CA ALA A 239 13.85 2.56 -24.74
C ALA A 239 13.72 3.08 -23.29
N GLN A 240 14.58 2.61 -22.37
CA GLN A 240 14.64 3.08 -20.98
C GLN A 240 15.11 4.53 -20.81
N PHE A 241 15.80 5.08 -21.82
CA PHE A 241 16.41 6.42 -21.81
C PHE A 241 15.59 7.48 -22.56
N PHE A 242 14.46 7.15 -23.18
CA PHE A 242 13.71 8.07 -24.05
C PHE A 242 13.36 9.41 -23.38
N VAL A 243 12.95 9.36 -22.12
CA VAL A 243 12.68 10.56 -21.31
C VAL A 243 13.95 11.41 -21.12
N ALA A 244 15.08 10.79 -20.76
CA ALA A 244 16.37 11.49 -20.60
C ALA A 244 16.90 12.04 -21.94
N ILE A 245 16.72 11.30 -23.04
CA ILE A 245 17.05 11.76 -24.41
C ILE A 245 16.22 13.02 -24.73
N GLY A 246 14.92 12.97 -24.44
CA GLY A 246 14.01 14.09 -24.57
C GLY A 246 14.46 15.34 -23.82
N ALA A 247 14.85 15.17 -22.56
CA ALA A 247 15.39 16.25 -21.75
C ALA A 247 16.71 16.81 -22.33
N ALA A 248 17.56 15.94 -22.90
CA ALA A 248 18.78 16.38 -23.57
C ALA A 248 18.50 17.20 -24.85
N LEU A 249 17.45 16.86 -25.60
CA LEU A 249 17.02 17.63 -26.77
C LEU A 249 16.45 18.99 -26.36
N ALA A 250 15.60 19.01 -25.32
CA ALA A 250 15.01 20.22 -24.77
C ALA A 250 16.06 21.19 -24.18
N SER A 251 17.23 20.69 -23.77
CA SER A 251 18.27 21.52 -23.17
C SER A 251 18.96 22.49 -24.14
N ARG A 252 18.82 22.33 -25.47
CA ARG A 252 19.55 23.13 -26.47
C ARG A 252 19.41 24.65 -26.31
N GLY A 253 18.29 25.13 -25.78
CA GLY A 253 18.05 26.57 -25.53
C GLY A 253 18.47 27.07 -24.13
N SER A 254 19.11 26.24 -23.31
CA SER A 254 19.58 26.60 -21.97
C SER A 254 20.99 27.18 -21.99
N SER A 255 21.37 27.87 -20.92
CA SER A 255 22.75 28.32 -20.72
C SER A 255 23.71 27.14 -20.58
N ALA A 256 24.92 27.31 -21.08
CA ALA A 256 25.99 26.32 -20.93
C ALA A 256 26.48 26.26 -19.48
N ILE A 257 26.76 25.05 -19.01
CA ILE A 257 27.35 24.75 -17.71
C ILE A 257 28.33 23.57 -17.86
N ASN A 258 29.28 23.44 -16.95
CA ASN A 258 30.24 22.34 -16.93
C ASN A 258 29.89 21.34 -15.83
N LEU A 259 30.18 20.05 -16.07
CA LEU A 259 29.94 18.99 -15.07
C LEU A 259 30.55 19.27 -13.69
N PRO A 260 31.80 19.78 -13.55
CA PRO A 260 32.35 20.11 -12.24
C PRO A 260 31.52 21.12 -11.44
N ALA A 261 30.88 22.09 -12.11
CA ALA A 261 30.03 23.06 -11.43
C ALA A 261 28.75 22.40 -10.87
N LEU A 262 28.19 21.44 -11.60
CA LEU A 262 27.03 20.68 -11.14
C LEU A 262 27.38 19.73 -10.00
N ILE A 263 28.53 19.06 -10.08
CA ILE A 263 29.02 18.17 -9.02
C ILE A 263 29.23 18.97 -7.72
N ARG A 264 29.87 20.15 -7.80
CA ARG A 264 30.04 21.04 -6.63
C ARG A 264 28.70 21.50 -6.05
N ARG A 265 27.75 21.91 -6.90
CA ARG A 265 26.40 22.27 -6.43
C ARG A 265 25.73 21.14 -5.66
N LEU A 266 25.96 19.87 -6.02
CA LEU A 266 25.45 18.74 -5.22
C LEU A 266 26.26 18.44 -3.97
N GLU A 267 27.55 18.81 -3.93
CA GLU A 267 28.43 18.64 -2.77
C GLU A 267 28.14 19.67 -1.68
N ASP A 268 27.85 20.90 -2.11
CA ASP A 268 27.53 22.03 -1.25
C ASP A 268 26.05 22.05 -0.84
N LEU A 269 25.26 21.03 -1.25
CA LEU A 269 23.86 20.92 -0.86
C LEU A 269 23.74 20.57 0.63
N ASP A 270 23.31 21.54 1.40
CA ASP A 270 22.75 21.29 2.72
C ASP A 270 21.28 20.83 2.56
N ILE A 271 21.05 19.53 2.75
CA ILE A 271 19.73 18.91 2.59
C ILE A 271 18.82 19.27 3.77
N SER A 272 19.38 19.79 4.87
CA SER A 272 18.62 20.12 6.07
C SER A 272 17.63 21.29 5.88
N ASP A 273 17.87 22.19 4.93
CA ASP A 273 17.10 23.43 4.73
C ASP A 273 15.99 23.34 3.66
N HIS A 274 15.90 22.27 2.87
CA HIS A 274 15.08 22.26 1.64
C HIS A 274 14.04 21.14 1.53
N HIS A 275 13.91 20.31 2.55
CA HIS A 275 12.79 19.38 2.71
C HIS A 275 12.20 19.51 4.10
N GLU A 276 11.42 20.56 4.34
CA GLU A 276 10.48 20.52 5.45
C GLU A 276 9.42 19.46 5.11
N LEU A 277 9.61 18.23 5.60
CA LEU A 277 8.48 17.31 5.76
C LEU A 277 7.37 18.08 6.44
N SER A 278 6.20 18.10 5.81
CA SER A 278 5.01 18.59 6.48
C SER A 278 4.86 17.81 7.79
N ARG A 279 4.86 18.54 8.91
CA ARG A 279 4.72 17.96 10.24
C ARG A 279 3.26 18.03 10.68
N LEU A 280 2.84 17.03 11.44
CA LEU A 280 1.54 17.01 12.10
C LEU A 280 1.71 17.43 13.57
N GLN A 281 0.59 17.76 14.21
CA GLN A 281 0.58 17.93 15.66
C GLN A 281 0.93 16.60 16.37
N PRO A 282 1.55 16.65 17.56
CA PRO A 282 1.72 15.49 18.43
C PRO A 282 0.38 14.79 18.71
N LEU A 283 0.42 13.48 18.96
CA LEU A 283 -0.78 12.75 19.38
C LEU A 283 -1.24 13.15 20.78
N PHE A 284 -0.28 13.48 21.65
CA PHE A 284 -0.49 13.99 22.99
C PHE A 284 0.53 15.09 23.25
N ASN A 285 0.11 16.18 23.90
CA ASN A 285 1.00 17.29 24.24
C ASN A 285 1.82 17.02 25.51
N ASN A 286 1.31 16.15 26.39
CA ASN A 286 1.94 15.78 27.65
C ASN A 286 1.40 14.43 28.15
N VAL A 287 2.01 13.93 29.24
CA VAL A 287 1.65 12.66 29.86
C VAL A 287 0.25 12.70 30.49
N ASP A 288 -0.16 13.84 31.06
CA ASP A 288 -1.49 13.98 31.69
C ASP A 288 -2.63 13.79 30.66
N GLU A 289 -2.44 14.29 29.43
CA GLU A 289 -3.37 14.10 28.32
C GLU A 289 -3.48 12.62 27.91
N LEU A 290 -2.33 11.92 27.85
CA LEU A 290 -2.29 10.48 27.57
C LEU A 290 -2.98 9.67 28.68
N ASP A 291 -2.74 10.01 29.94
CA ASP A 291 -3.36 9.32 31.08
C ASP A 291 -4.87 9.55 31.14
N SER A 292 -5.33 10.78 30.89
CA SER A 292 -6.76 11.09 30.78
C SER A 292 -7.43 10.32 29.65
N PHE A 293 -6.77 10.23 28.49
CA PHE A 293 -7.22 9.43 27.36
C PHE A 293 -7.33 7.94 27.73
N ARG A 294 -6.30 7.37 28.37
CA ARG A 294 -6.31 5.97 28.82
C ARG A 294 -7.42 5.70 29.82
N GLN A 295 -7.61 6.56 30.82
CA GLN A 295 -8.67 6.43 31.83
C GLN A 295 -10.07 6.46 31.20
N ARG A 296 -10.32 7.35 30.24
CA ARG A 296 -11.62 7.44 29.54
C ARG A 296 -11.93 6.17 28.76
N HIS A 297 -10.95 5.64 28.02
CA HIS A 297 -11.14 4.40 27.25
C HIS A 297 -11.21 3.16 28.15
N GLU A 298 -10.56 3.18 29.32
CA GLU A 298 -10.67 2.12 30.32
C GLU A 298 -12.03 2.03 31.01
N ALA A 299 -12.92 3.02 30.87
CA ALA A 299 -14.26 2.97 31.45
C ALA A 299 -15.16 1.91 30.76
N HIS A 300 -14.90 1.59 29.49
CA HIS A 300 -15.73 0.69 28.69
C HIS A 300 -15.19 -0.75 28.74
N LYS A 301 -15.28 -1.37 29.92
CA LYS A 301 -14.77 -2.73 30.18
C LYS A 301 -15.88 -3.78 30.18
N VAL A 302 -15.61 -4.92 29.55
CA VAL A 302 -16.42 -6.12 29.75
C VAL A 302 -16.18 -6.65 31.17
N THR A 303 -17.26 -7.06 31.85
CA THR A 303 -17.16 -7.82 33.10
C THR A 303 -16.43 -9.13 32.83
N ARG A 304 -15.49 -9.51 33.70
CA ARG A 304 -14.76 -10.79 33.60
C ARG A 304 -15.08 -11.65 34.80
N ARG A 305 -15.27 -12.95 34.58
CA ARG A 305 -15.38 -13.96 35.63
C ARG A 305 -14.35 -15.06 35.39
N ASP A 306 -13.91 -15.70 36.47
CA ASP A 306 -12.93 -16.77 36.38
C ASP A 306 -13.59 -18.06 35.87
N LEU A 307 -13.07 -18.61 34.77
CA LEU A 307 -13.57 -19.85 34.18
C LEU A 307 -13.39 -21.04 35.13
N ALA A 308 -12.30 -21.10 35.90
CA ALA A 308 -11.99 -22.30 36.71
C ALA A 308 -13.00 -22.54 37.84
N SER A 309 -13.63 -21.48 38.33
CA SER A 309 -14.65 -21.50 39.38
C SER A 309 -16.10 -21.37 38.86
N PHE A 310 -16.30 -21.25 37.55
CA PHE A 310 -17.62 -21.06 36.95
C PHE A 310 -18.44 -22.36 36.93
N ALA A 311 -19.74 -22.22 37.19
CA ALA A 311 -20.73 -23.28 37.01
C ALA A 311 -22.02 -22.69 36.43
N GLY A 312 -22.60 -23.38 35.44
CA GLY A 312 -23.77 -22.90 34.71
C GLY A 312 -23.62 -23.03 33.19
N ASP A 313 -24.61 -22.50 32.48
CA ASP A 313 -24.59 -22.43 31.03
C ASP A 313 -23.69 -21.27 30.55
N CYS A 314 -22.95 -21.52 29.48
CA CYS A 314 -22.07 -20.54 28.84
C CYS A 314 -22.17 -20.65 27.31
N PHE A 315 -21.80 -19.57 26.62
CA PHE A 315 -22.04 -19.39 25.19
C PHE A 315 -20.71 -19.11 24.49
N LEU A 316 -20.44 -19.88 23.44
CA LEU A 316 -19.19 -19.80 22.68
C LEU A 316 -19.40 -19.03 21.38
N GLY A 317 -18.61 -17.98 21.18
CA GLY A 317 -18.50 -17.31 19.90
C GLY A 317 -17.12 -17.50 19.29
N LEU A 318 -17.08 -17.80 17.99
CA LEU A 318 -15.83 -17.94 17.23
C LEU A 318 -15.88 -17.05 15.98
N ASP A 319 -14.87 -16.20 15.80
CA ASP A 319 -14.69 -15.35 14.62
C ASP A 319 -13.47 -15.83 13.84
N ALA A 320 -13.71 -16.40 12.67
CA ALA A 320 -12.69 -16.85 11.74
C ALA A 320 -12.48 -15.80 10.64
N GLY A 321 -11.68 -14.78 10.95
CA GLY A 321 -11.26 -13.76 10.00
C GLY A 321 -10.27 -14.27 8.95
N SER A 322 -9.94 -13.40 7.99
CA SER A 322 -8.98 -13.66 6.90
C SER A 322 -7.58 -14.05 7.41
N THR A 323 -7.08 -13.35 8.44
CA THR A 323 -5.73 -13.58 9.01
C THR A 323 -5.72 -14.11 10.42
N THR A 324 -6.81 -13.97 11.17
CA THR A 324 -6.86 -14.27 12.60
C THR A 324 -8.07 -15.09 12.96
N THR A 325 -7.94 -15.90 14.00
CA THR A 325 -9.07 -16.57 14.65
C THR A 325 -9.21 -16.03 16.05
N LYS A 326 -10.43 -15.63 16.41
CA LYS A 326 -10.76 -15.22 17.77
C LYS A 326 -11.82 -16.15 18.34
N ALA A 327 -11.78 -16.37 19.64
CA ALA A 327 -12.84 -17.07 20.35
C ALA A 327 -13.13 -16.41 21.68
N VAL A 328 -14.39 -16.47 22.09
CA VAL A 328 -14.89 -15.87 23.31
C VAL A 328 -15.90 -16.82 23.94
N LEU A 329 -15.79 -17.06 25.25
CA LEU A 329 -16.82 -17.72 26.05
C LEU A 329 -17.41 -16.71 27.03
N ILE A 330 -18.74 -16.60 27.07
CA ILE A 330 -19.46 -15.73 28.00
C ILE A 330 -20.47 -16.50 28.85
N ASP A 331 -20.85 -15.95 29.99
CA ASP A 331 -22.02 -16.40 30.75
C ASP A 331 -23.33 -15.73 30.28
N GLU A 332 -24.45 -16.07 30.90
CA GLU A 332 -25.78 -15.53 30.59
C GLU A 332 -25.88 -14.00 30.75
N GLU A 333 -25.02 -13.38 31.56
CA GLU A 333 -24.98 -11.92 31.73
C GLU A 333 -24.01 -11.23 30.75
N GLY A 334 -23.35 -11.98 29.88
CA GLY A 334 -22.35 -11.45 28.95
C GLY A 334 -20.98 -11.19 29.58
N SER A 335 -20.70 -11.74 30.76
CA SER A 335 -19.38 -11.66 31.38
C SER A 335 -18.42 -12.59 30.66
N LEU A 336 -17.23 -12.09 30.35
CA LEU A 336 -16.18 -12.83 29.65
C LEU A 336 -15.51 -13.86 30.58
N LEU A 337 -15.62 -15.14 30.21
CA LEU A 337 -15.02 -16.29 30.91
C LEU A 337 -13.72 -16.74 30.24
N TYR A 338 -13.68 -16.75 28.92
CA TYR A 338 -12.51 -17.17 28.13
C TYR A 338 -12.36 -16.29 26.89
N SER A 339 -11.11 -16.04 26.50
CA SER A 339 -10.82 -15.35 25.24
C SER A 339 -9.55 -15.88 24.60
N PHE A 340 -9.55 -15.99 23.28
CA PHE A 340 -8.38 -16.28 22.47
C PHE A 340 -8.30 -15.33 21.28
N TYR A 341 -7.08 -14.94 20.90
CA TYR A 341 -6.77 -14.21 19.68
C TYR A 341 -5.46 -14.74 19.12
N GLY A 342 -5.44 -15.16 17.86
CA GLY A 342 -4.23 -15.66 17.22
C GLY A 342 -4.27 -15.58 15.70
N ASN A 343 -3.09 -15.58 15.08
CA ASN A 343 -2.96 -15.68 13.62
C ASN A 343 -3.38 -17.09 13.18
N ASN A 344 -4.21 -17.20 12.14
CA ASN A 344 -4.69 -18.48 11.64
C ASN A 344 -3.65 -19.19 10.73
N THR A 345 -2.57 -18.50 10.34
CA THR A 345 -1.49 -18.97 9.47
C THR A 345 -1.96 -19.56 8.13
N GLY A 346 -3.10 -19.09 7.63
CA GLY A 346 -3.75 -19.61 6.42
C GLY A 346 -4.59 -20.87 6.64
N SER A 347 -4.74 -21.36 7.87
CA SER A 347 -5.53 -22.54 8.20
C SER A 347 -6.53 -22.27 9.35
N PRO A 348 -7.71 -21.67 9.07
CA PRO A 348 -8.75 -21.39 10.06
C PRO A 348 -9.22 -22.63 10.85
N LEU A 349 -9.32 -23.79 10.20
CA LEU A 349 -9.79 -25.03 10.85
C LEU A 349 -8.81 -25.53 11.92
N SER A 350 -7.52 -25.64 11.59
CA SER A 350 -6.49 -26.05 12.56
C SER A 350 -6.41 -25.08 13.74
N SER A 351 -6.52 -23.77 13.48
CA SER A 351 -6.58 -22.74 14.51
C SER A 351 -7.78 -22.95 15.44
N ALA A 352 -8.99 -23.09 14.89
CA ALA A 352 -10.20 -23.35 15.66
C ALA A 352 -10.11 -24.65 16.49
N LEU A 353 -9.57 -25.73 15.94
CA LEU A 353 -9.36 -26.99 16.67
C LEU A 353 -8.42 -26.82 17.88
N ASN A 354 -7.34 -26.07 17.71
CA ASN A 354 -6.40 -25.82 18.81
C ASN A 354 -7.04 -24.98 19.92
N ILE A 355 -7.84 -23.98 19.55
CA ILE A 355 -8.59 -23.15 20.49
C ILE A 355 -9.60 -23.99 21.26
N LEU A 356 -10.40 -24.82 20.57
CA LEU A 356 -11.38 -25.68 21.22
C LEU A 356 -10.70 -26.68 22.16
N LYS A 357 -9.59 -27.30 21.75
CA LYS A 357 -8.83 -28.21 22.63
C LYS A 357 -8.30 -27.51 23.88
N ASP A 358 -7.84 -26.27 23.77
CA ASP A 358 -7.42 -25.47 24.93
C ASP A 358 -8.60 -25.13 25.83
N LEU A 359 -9.72 -24.68 25.25
CA LEU A 359 -10.95 -24.36 25.97
C LEU A 359 -11.48 -25.57 26.75
N TYR A 360 -11.67 -26.73 26.08
CA TYR A 360 -12.16 -27.94 26.73
C TYR A 360 -11.23 -28.47 27.83
N ARG A 361 -9.92 -28.19 27.75
CA ARG A 361 -8.97 -28.53 28.82
C ARG A 361 -9.18 -27.68 30.07
N ARG A 362 -9.67 -26.45 29.92
CA ARG A 362 -9.88 -25.47 31.00
C ARG A 362 -11.32 -25.42 31.50
N LEU A 363 -12.26 -25.97 30.75
CA LEU A 363 -13.69 -25.97 31.08
C LEU A 363 -13.93 -26.84 32.32
N PRO A 364 -14.40 -26.28 33.45
CA PRO A 364 -14.69 -27.08 34.64
C PRO A 364 -15.94 -27.95 34.41
N SER A 365 -16.08 -29.03 35.17
CA SER A 365 -17.22 -29.95 35.04
C SER A 365 -18.58 -29.31 35.33
N GLY A 366 -18.60 -28.20 36.07
CA GLY A 366 -19.81 -27.43 36.35
C GLY A 366 -20.24 -26.48 35.23
N ALA A 367 -19.38 -26.21 34.25
CA ALA A 367 -19.66 -25.32 33.12
C ALA A 367 -20.13 -26.12 31.91
N LYS A 368 -21.19 -25.65 31.25
CA LYS A 368 -21.75 -26.29 30.06
C LYS A 368 -21.85 -25.28 28.93
N ILE A 369 -21.23 -25.59 27.78
CA ILE A 369 -21.42 -24.79 26.57
C ILE A 369 -22.83 -25.10 26.03
N ALA A 370 -23.76 -24.18 26.23
CA ALA A 370 -25.17 -24.36 25.87
C ALA A 370 -25.43 -24.08 24.38
N LYS A 371 -24.65 -23.17 23.79
CA LYS A 371 -24.73 -22.81 22.38
C LYS A 371 -23.37 -22.33 21.86
N ALA A 372 -23.10 -22.60 20.60
CA ALA A 372 -21.93 -22.11 19.90
C ALA A 372 -22.31 -21.43 18.57
N VAL A 373 -21.79 -20.23 18.35
CA VAL A 373 -21.98 -19.45 17.12
C VAL A 373 -20.64 -19.16 16.47
N VAL A 374 -20.58 -19.27 15.15
CA VAL A 374 -19.40 -18.92 14.36
C VAL A 374 -19.70 -17.80 13.37
N THR A 375 -18.71 -16.97 13.09
CA THR A 375 -18.77 -15.85 12.15
C THR A 375 -17.43 -15.63 11.43
N GLY A 376 -17.36 -14.61 10.57
CA GLY A 376 -16.19 -14.24 9.78
C GLY A 376 -16.06 -15.05 8.48
N TYR A 377 -15.01 -14.80 7.70
CA TYR A 377 -14.75 -15.45 6.41
C TYR A 377 -14.72 -17.00 6.48
N GLY A 378 -14.31 -17.57 7.61
CA GLY A 378 -14.27 -19.01 7.84
C GLY A 378 -15.57 -19.63 8.36
N GLU A 379 -16.66 -18.87 8.50
CA GLU A 379 -17.94 -19.30 9.08
C GLU A 379 -18.42 -20.63 8.48
N GLY A 380 -18.64 -20.67 7.16
CA GLY A 380 -19.21 -21.85 6.49
C GLY A 380 -18.35 -23.11 6.68
N LEU A 381 -17.02 -22.97 6.61
CA LEU A 381 -16.09 -24.07 6.81
C LEU A 381 -16.16 -24.61 8.24
N LEU A 382 -16.08 -23.74 9.24
CA LEU A 382 -16.05 -24.14 10.64
C LEU A 382 -17.39 -24.68 11.12
N LYS A 383 -18.50 -24.10 10.65
CA LYS A 383 -19.84 -24.61 10.94
C LYS A 383 -20.00 -26.05 10.44
N ALA A 384 -19.58 -26.32 9.20
CA ALA A 384 -19.65 -27.66 8.63
C ALA A 384 -18.70 -28.65 9.31
N ALA A 385 -17.45 -28.24 9.59
CA ALA A 385 -16.41 -29.12 10.11
C ALA A 385 -16.57 -29.42 11.61
N LEU A 386 -17.00 -28.44 12.40
CA LEU A 386 -17.03 -28.52 13.87
C LEU A 386 -18.45 -28.56 14.45
N ARG A 387 -19.47 -28.49 13.58
CA ARG A 387 -20.91 -28.53 13.95
C ARG A 387 -21.31 -27.43 14.94
N PHE A 388 -20.89 -26.19 14.67
CA PHE A 388 -21.44 -25.02 15.36
C PHE A 388 -22.97 -24.95 15.16
N ASP A 389 -23.70 -24.56 16.20
CA ASP A 389 -25.16 -24.52 16.19
C ASP A 389 -25.68 -23.47 15.20
N VAL A 390 -25.03 -22.30 15.18
CA VAL A 390 -25.40 -21.17 14.32
C VAL A 390 -24.17 -20.65 13.59
N GLY A 391 -24.38 -20.23 12.35
CA GLY A 391 -23.42 -19.42 11.58
C GLY A 391 -24.09 -18.09 11.34
N GLU A 392 -23.36 -17.01 11.60
CA GLU A 392 -23.91 -15.65 11.60
C GLU A 392 -23.00 -14.71 10.81
N VAL A 393 -23.61 -13.74 10.14
CA VAL A 393 -22.88 -12.77 9.33
C VAL A 393 -22.04 -11.87 10.24
N GLU A 394 -20.77 -11.67 9.90
CA GLU A 394 -19.80 -10.92 10.70
C GLU A 394 -20.28 -9.52 11.08
N THR A 395 -20.92 -8.81 10.14
CA THR A 395 -21.43 -7.46 10.40
C THR A 395 -22.53 -7.44 11.46
N ILE A 396 -23.35 -8.49 11.56
CA ILE A 396 -24.37 -8.64 12.60
C ILE A 396 -23.72 -8.94 13.95
N ALA A 397 -22.78 -9.89 14.01
CA ALA A 397 -22.05 -10.19 15.23
C ALA A 397 -21.35 -8.93 15.78
N HIS A 398 -20.59 -8.23 14.93
CA HIS A 398 -19.94 -6.98 15.30
C HIS A 398 -20.92 -5.87 15.73
N TYR A 399 -22.08 -5.75 15.08
CA TYR A 399 -23.14 -4.83 15.48
C TYR A 399 -23.71 -5.17 16.86
N THR A 400 -24.04 -6.44 17.10
CA THR A 400 -24.55 -6.93 18.39
C THR A 400 -23.58 -6.62 19.53
N ALA A 401 -22.28 -6.84 19.32
CA ALA A 401 -21.26 -6.48 20.29
C ALA A 401 -21.19 -4.96 20.51
N ALA A 402 -21.18 -4.14 19.46
CA ALA A 402 -21.11 -2.69 19.59
C ALA A 402 -22.33 -2.11 20.33
N GLN A 403 -23.53 -2.62 20.02
CA GLN A 403 -24.78 -2.24 20.67
C GLN A 403 -24.79 -2.59 22.17
N PHE A 404 -24.13 -3.69 22.57
CA PHE A 404 -23.96 -4.06 23.98
C PHE A 404 -23.11 -3.04 24.75
N PHE A 405 -22.01 -2.55 24.17
CA PHE A 405 -21.12 -1.58 24.82
C PHE A 405 -21.59 -0.13 24.73
N ASN A 406 -22.31 0.24 23.68
CA ASN A 406 -22.83 1.59 23.49
C ASN A 406 -24.23 1.55 22.85
N PRO A 407 -25.30 1.40 23.66
CA PRO A 407 -26.66 1.31 23.16
C PRO A 407 -27.07 2.51 22.29
N GLY A 408 -27.58 2.20 21.10
CA GLY A 408 -27.93 3.19 20.09
C GLY A 408 -26.72 3.73 19.34
N VAL A 409 -25.74 2.86 19.05
CA VAL A 409 -24.57 3.19 18.23
C VAL A 409 -25.01 3.72 16.86
N ASP A 410 -24.40 4.82 16.41
CA ASP A 410 -24.66 5.43 15.10
C ASP A 410 -23.69 4.90 14.04
N LEU A 411 -22.46 4.63 14.44
CA LEU A 411 -21.41 4.19 13.55
C LEU A 411 -20.46 3.21 14.22
N ILE A 412 -20.11 2.18 13.47
CA ILE A 412 -19.10 1.20 13.87
C ILE A 412 -17.97 1.24 12.86
N LEU A 413 -16.75 1.46 13.35
CA LEU A 413 -15.53 1.38 12.55
C LEU A 413 -14.67 0.21 13.02
N ASP A 414 -14.66 -0.86 12.24
CA ASP A 414 -13.82 -2.04 12.42
C ASP A 414 -12.58 -1.93 11.54
N ILE A 415 -11.38 -1.91 12.14
CA ILE A 415 -10.13 -1.97 11.38
C ILE A 415 -9.35 -3.22 11.80
N GLY A 416 -9.44 -4.24 10.96
CA GLY A 416 -8.69 -5.48 11.06
C GLY A 416 -7.25 -5.37 10.55
N GLY A 417 -6.60 -6.52 10.43
CA GLY A 417 -5.24 -6.59 9.88
C GLY A 417 -5.19 -6.31 8.38
N GLN A 418 -6.15 -6.83 7.61
CA GLN A 418 -6.16 -6.74 6.15
C GLN A 418 -7.38 -6.04 5.56
N ASP A 419 -8.46 -5.95 6.34
CA ASP A 419 -9.70 -5.30 5.93
C ASP A 419 -10.13 -4.24 6.95
N MET A 420 -11.01 -3.36 6.49
CA MET A 420 -11.75 -2.44 7.34
C MET A 420 -13.22 -2.41 6.93
N LYS A 421 -14.08 -2.20 7.92
CA LYS A 421 -15.53 -2.15 7.77
C LYS A 421 -16.06 -0.92 8.49
N CYS A 422 -16.89 -0.15 7.81
CA CYS A 422 -17.65 0.91 8.42
C CYS A 422 -19.13 0.58 8.27
N LEU A 423 -19.82 0.45 9.39
CA LEU A 423 -21.27 0.22 9.45
C LEU A 423 -21.92 1.51 9.92
N LYS A 424 -22.91 2.00 9.18
CA LYS A 424 -23.79 3.08 9.63
C LYS A 424 -25.10 2.47 10.10
N ILE A 425 -25.54 2.88 11.28
CA ILE A 425 -26.70 2.35 11.96
C ILE A 425 -27.71 3.47 12.08
N LYS A 426 -28.97 3.12 11.82
CA LYS A 426 -30.10 4.02 11.96
C LYS A 426 -31.28 3.23 12.47
N ASP A 427 -31.90 3.74 13.54
CA ASP A 427 -33.08 3.11 14.16
C ASP A 427 -32.88 1.62 14.52
N GLY A 428 -31.66 1.26 14.95
CA GLY A 428 -31.31 -0.11 15.34
C GLY A 428 -31.06 -1.08 14.17
N VAL A 429 -30.94 -0.56 12.94
CA VAL A 429 -30.68 -1.36 11.73
C VAL A 429 -29.44 -0.83 11.01
N ILE A 430 -28.65 -1.73 10.43
CA ILE A 430 -27.51 -1.36 9.58
C ILE A 430 -28.04 -0.79 8.26
N GLU A 431 -27.95 0.52 8.09
CA GLU A 431 -28.42 1.25 6.89
C GLU A 431 -27.42 1.14 5.75
N ASN A 432 -26.11 1.15 6.07
CA ASN A 432 -25.05 1.15 5.07
C ASN A 432 -23.81 0.41 5.57
N ILE A 433 -23.17 -0.32 4.66
CA ILE A 433 -21.95 -1.09 4.90
C ILE A 433 -20.92 -0.64 3.87
N MET A 434 -19.80 -0.10 4.35
CA MET A 434 -18.64 0.24 3.53
C MET A 434 -17.51 -0.71 3.88
N LEU A 435 -17.13 -1.56 2.93
CA LEU A 435 -16.04 -2.52 3.08
C LEU A 435 -14.84 -2.10 2.24
N ASN A 436 -13.66 -2.23 2.80
CA ASN A 436 -12.42 -2.22 2.05
C ASN A 436 -11.59 -3.44 2.42
N GLU A 437 -11.66 -4.43 1.53
CA GLU A 437 -10.88 -5.67 1.57
C GLU A 437 -9.56 -5.53 0.78
N ALA A 438 -9.33 -4.35 0.19
CA ALA A 438 -8.40 -4.13 -0.91
C ALA A 438 -7.09 -3.45 -0.51
N CYS A 439 -7.18 -2.54 0.45
CA CYS A 439 -6.19 -1.49 0.64
C CYS A 439 -5.56 -1.62 2.02
N SER A 440 -4.33 -2.13 2.05
CA SER A 440 -3.54 -2.24 3.28
C SER A 440 -3.17 -0.89 3.88
N SER A 441 -3.20 0.21 3.12
CA SER A 441 -2.71 1.51 3.61
C SER A 441 -3.58 2.14 4.70
N GLY A 442 -4.72 1.52 5.01
CA GLY A 442 -5.57 1.87 6.14
C GLY A 442 -5.80 0.73 7.13
N CYS A 443 -5.04 -0.35 7.09
CA CYS A 443 -5.24 -1.53 7.95
C CYS A 443 -4.03 -1.81 8.85
N GLY A 444 -4.20 -2.62 9.90
CA GLY A 444 -3.15 -2.91 10.88
C GLY A 444 -1.91 -3.61 10.32
N SER A 445 -2.05 -4.39 9.24
CA SER A 445 -0.92 -5.04 8.56
C SER A 445 0.13 -4.05 8.05
N PHE A 446 -0.26 -2.80 7.79
CA PHE A 446 0.68 -1.77 7.38
C PHE A 446 1.61 -1.35 8.53
N ILE A 447 1.05 -1.17 9.73
CA ILE A 447 1.83 -0.86 10.94
C ILE A 447 2.74 -2.04 11.28
N GLU A 448 2.22 -3.26 11.19
CA GLU A 448 2.96 -4.50 11.43
C GLU A 448 4.12 -4.69 10.44
N THR A 449 3.87 -4.50 9.14
CA THR A 449 4.90 -4.61 8.09
C THR A 449 6.02 -3.61 8.32
N PHE A 450 5.69 -2.39 8.75
CA PHE A 450 6.68 -1.37 9.03
C PHE A 450 7.52 -1.67 10.27
N GLY A 451 6.88 -2.06 11.38
CA GLY A 451 7.59 -2.51 12.59
C GLY A 451 8.58 -3.62 12.26
N HIS A 452 8.14 -4.64 11.51
CA HIS A 452 9.01 -5.72 11.04
C HIS A 452 10.16 -5.24 10.16
N SER A 453 9.92 -4.29 9.24
CA SER A 453 10.98 -3.75 8.38
C SER A 453 12.08 -3.01 9.14
N LEU A 454 11.76 -2.52 10.33
CA LEU A 454 12.69 -1.86 11.26
C LEU A 454 13.23 -2.82 12.33
N ASN A 455 12.82 -4.09 12.29
CA ASN A 455 13.12 -5.11 13.30
C ASN A 455 12.64 -4.71 14.72
N ILE A 456 11.50 -4.05 14.81
CA ILE A 456 10.85 -3.61 16.05
C ILE A 456 9.51 -4.35 16.20
N PRO A 457 9.22 -4.96 17.37
CA PRO A 457 7.91 -5.52 17.66
C PRO A 457 6.79 -4.48 17.46
N VAL A 458 5.64 -4.90 16.92
CA VAL A 458 4.55 -3.97 16.57
C VAL A 458 4.02 -3.19 17.78
N GLN A 459 4.06 -3.78 18.98
CA GLN A 459 3.65 -3.14 20.24
C GLN A 459 4.60 -2.01 20.60
N ASP A 460 5.91 -2.25 20.54
CA ASP A 460 6.93 -1.25 20.84
C ASP A 460 6.90 -0.13 19.79
N PHE A 461 6.70 -0.48 18.52
CA PHE A 461 6.55 0.48 17.44
C PHE A 461 5.34 1.40 17.65
N ALA A 462 4.21 0.84 18.12
CA ALA A 462 3.01 1.61 18.45
C ALA A 462 3.24 2.55 19.66
N GLU A 463 3.93 2.09 20.70
CA GLU A 463 4.19 2.89 21.90
C GLU A 463 5.08 4.11 21.58
N LEU A 464 6.09 3.94 20.71
CA LEU A 464 6.97 5.03 20.26
C LEU A 464 6.22 6.19 19.60
N ALA A 465 5.04 5.96 19.03
CA ALA A 465 4.22 7.01 18.45
C ALA A 465 3.63 7.96 19.50
N LEU A 466 3.34 7.46 20.71
CA LEU A 466 2.64 8.22 21.74
C LEU A 466 3.47 9.37 22.30
N SER A 467 4.80 9.23 22.27
CA SER A 467 5.77 10.23 22.71
C SER A 467 6.41 11.02 21.55
N ALA A 468 5.80 11.01 20.36
CA ALA A 468 6.36 11.66 19.18
C ALA A 468 6.08 13.18 19.19
N ASP A 469 7.15 13.98 19.21
CA ASP A 469 7.06 15.45 19.26
C ASP A 469 6.77 16.07 17.89
N LYS A 470 7.22 15.45 16.79
CA LYS A 470 7.12 16.02 15.43
C LYS A 470 6.69 14.97 14.41
N PRO A 471 5.47 14.40 14.54
CA PRO A 471 4.99 13.38 13.61
C PRO A 471 5.09 13.81 12.14
N VAL A 472 5.49 12.89 11.27
CA VAL A 472 5.66 13.14 9.84
C VAL A 472 4.32 13.02 9.12
N ASP A 473 3.90 14.02 8.33
CA ASP A 473 2.74 13.85 7.45
C ASP A 473 3.10 13.02 6.21
N LEU A 474 2.72 11.75 6.23
CA LEU A 474 2.89 10.86 5.08
C LEU A 474 1.72 10.97 4.07
N GLY A 475 0.67 11.73 4.42
CA GLY A 475 -0.50 11.99 3.58
C GLY A 475 -1.41 10.78 3.36
N THR A 476 -2.36 10.91 2.41
CA THR A 476 -3.24 9.80 1.99
C THR A 476 -2.70 9.08 0.76
N ARG A 477 -1.77 8.15 0.99
CA ARG A 477 -1.06 7.43 -0.08
C ARG A 477 -1.19 5.91 0.04
N CYS A 478 -0.90 5.19 -1.04
CA CYS A 478 -0.73 3.74 -1.00
C CYS A 478 0.52 3.37 -0.18
N THR A 479 0.52 2.18 0.43
CA THR A 479 1.64 1.65 1.24
C THR A 479 2.98 1.69 0.51
N VAL A 480 2.98 1.47 -0.81
CA VAL A 480 4.18 1.55 -1.67
C VAL A 480 4.82 2.93 -1.61
N PHE A 481 4.05 3.99 -1.86
CA PHE A 481 4.55 5.36 -1.84
C PHE A 481 4.90 5.82 -0.42
N MET A 482 4.19 5.32 0.59
CA MET A 482 4.54 5.60 1.98
C MET A 482 5.89 5.01 2.35
N ASN A 483 6.28 3.83 1.86
CA ASN A 483 7.64 3.29 2.07
C ASN A 483 8.71 4.24 1.55
N SER A 484 8.51 4.84 0.38
CA SER A 484 9.43 5.83 -0.19
C SER A 484 9.51 7.08 0.70
N MET A 485 8.38 7.58 1.18
CA MET A 485 8.32 8.75 2.09
C MET A 485 8.93 8.47 3.46
N VAL A 486 8.72 7.29 4.04
CA VAL A 486 9.31 6.91 5.32
C VAL A 486 10.83 6.84 5.20
N LYS A 487 11.36 6.25 4.12
CA LYS A 487 12.81 6.25 3.85
C LYS A 487 13.37 7.66 3.69
N GLN A 488 12.61 8.56 3.06
CA GLN A 488 12.99 9.97 2.96
C GLN A 488 13.02 10.62 4.35
N ALA A 489 11.97 10.41 5.14
CA ALA A 489 11.86 10.98 6.47
C ALA A 489 12.98 10.51 7.41
N GLN A 490 13.38 9.25 7.33
CA GLN A 490 14.53 8.71 8.06
C GLN A 490 15.84 9.43 7.69
N LYS A 491 16.03 9.76 6.41
CA LYS A 491 17.23 10.50 5.95
C LYS A 491 17.24 11.94 6.42
N GLU A 492 16.06 12.52 6.58
CA GLU A 492 15.85 13.88 7.09
C GLU A 492 15.81 13.91 8.63
N GLY A 493 16.21 12.81 9.29
CA GLY A 493 16.38 12.75 10.74
C GLY A 493 15.09 12.58 11.53
N ALA A 494 13.96 12.22 10.90
CA ALA A 494 12.75 11.87 11.64
C ALA A 494 13.00 10.64 12.52
N THR A 495 12.54 10.72 13.77
CA THR A 495 12.68 9.60 14.70
C THR A 495 11.73 8.47 14.32
N VAL A 496 11.98 7.26 14.84
CA VAL A 496 11.05 6.13 14.67
C VAL A 496 9.66 6.47 15.25
N GLY A 497 9.60 7.22 16.35
CA GLY A 497 8.36 7.69 16.94
C GLY A 497 7.59 8.63 16.01
N ASP A 498 8.28 9.63 15.42
CA ASP A 498 7.66 10.57 14.47
C ASP A 498 7.07 9.85 13.24
N ILE A 499 7.77 8.83 12.75
CA ILE A 499 7.33 8.00 11.63
C ILE A 499 6.15 7.14 12.05
N SER A 500 6.20 6.51 13.23
CA SER A 500 5.12 5.67 13.74
C SER A 500 3.82 6.46 13.95
N ALA A 501 3.91 7.65 14.54
CA ALA A 501 2.78 8.57 14.68
C ALA A 501 2.26 9.03 13.30
N GLY A 502 3.15 9.34 12.37
CA GLY A 502 2.79 9.66 10.98
C GLY A 502 2.03 8.54 10.26
N ILE A 503 2.45 7.30 10.48
CA ILE A 503 1.76 6.10 9.97
C ILE A 503 0.38 5.95 10.61
N ALA A 504 0.25 6.15 11.93
CA ALA A 504 -1.03 6.07 12.63
C ALA A 504 -2.05 7.09 12.07
N TYR A 505 -1.62 8.34 11.86
CA TYR A 505 -2.41 9.36 11.16
C TYR A 505 -2.81 8.90 9.76
N SER A 506 -1.86 8.36 8.99
CA SER A 506 -2.08 7.97 7.60
C SER A 506 -3.06 6.81 7.46
N VAL A 507 -3.01 5.85 8.39
CA VAL A 507 -3.96 4.73 8.47
C VAL A 507 -5.38 5.27 8.60
N ILE A 508 -5.62 6.17 9.55
CA ILE A 508 -6.93 6.78 9.75
C ILE A 508 -7.33 7.69 8.59
N LYS A 509 -6.45 8.57 8.10
CA LYS A 509 -6.76 9.45 6.96
C LYS A 509 -7.17 8.61 5.73
N ASN A 510 -6.50 7.48 5.48
CA ASN A 510 -6.87 6.58 4.40
C ASN A 510 -8.23 5.91 4.66
N ALA A 511 -8.49 5.43 5.87
CA ALA A 511 -9.79 4.85 6.24
C ALA A 511 -10.94 5.85 6.02
N LEU A 512 -10.83 7.06 6.57
CA LEU A 512 -11.89 8.06 6.48
C LEU A 512 -12.07 8.62 5.07
N PHE A 513 -11.00 9.06 4.41
CA PHE A 513 -11.13 9.85 3.18
C PHE A 513 -11.07 9.03 1.89
N LYS A 514 -10.36 7.89 1.88
CA LYS A 514 -10.25 7.05 0.66
C LYS A 514 -11.30 5.96 0.64
N VAL A 515 -11.52 5.31 1.78
CA VAL A 515 -12.44 4.18 1.88
C VAL A 515 -13.86 4.67 2.15
N MET A 516 -14.06 5.36 3.27
CA MET A 516 -15.39 5.84 3.64
C MET A 516 -15.83 7.06 2.82
N LYS A 517 -14.90 7.70 2.10
CA LYS A 517 -15.13 8.94 1.32
C LYS A 517 -15.83 10.01 2.16
N LEU A 518 -15.45 10.08 3.44
CA LEU A 518 -16.01 11.01 4.40
C LEU A 518 -15.81 12.43 3.89
N ARG A 519 -16.89 13.21 3.85
CA ARG A 519 -16.83 14.62 3.42
C ARG A 519 -16.76 15.55 4.61
N LYS A 520 -17.50 15.23 5.68
CA LYS A 520 -17.51 16.02 6.91
C LYS A 520 -17.55 15.12 8.14
N ALA A 521 -17.11 15.64 9.28
CA ALA A 521 -17.07 14.87 10.53
C ALA A 521 -18.46 14.52 11.06
N GLU A 522 -19.48 15.33 10.76
CA GLU A 522 -20.86 15.09 11.19
C GLU A 522 -21.46 13.83 10.55
N ASP A 523 -20.94 13.41 9.39
CA ASP A 523 -21.38 12.18 8.71
C ASP A 523 -21.07 10.91 9.52
N LEU A 524 -20.28 11.01 10.60
CA LEU A 524 -19.93 9.89 11.48
C LEU A 524 -20.97 9.61 12.58
N GLY A 525 -21.94 10.49 12.80
CA GLY A 525 -22.84 10.39 13.96
C GLY A 525 -22.15 10.75 15.28
N GLU A 526 -22.87 10.60 16.40
CA GLU A 526 -22.37 10.99 17.73
C GLU A 526 -21.86 9.79 18.51
N LYS A 527 -22.55 8.65 18.43
CA LYS A 527 -22.17 7.41 19.11
C LYS A 527 -21.35 6.52 18.19
N ILE A 528 -20.04 6.71 18.24
CA ILE A 528 -19.07 5.98 17.42
C ILE A 528 -18.42 4.88 18.25
N VAL A 529 -18.51 3.63 17.79
CA VAL A 529 -17.77 2.50 18.38
C VAL A 529 -16.66 2.07 17.43
N VAL A 530 -15.45 1.93 17.97
CA VAL A 530 -14.29 1.42 17.22
C VAL A 530 -13.86 0.05 17.70
N GLN A 531 -13.51 -0.81 16.77
CA GLN A 531 -13.22 -2.22 17.02
C GLN A 531 -12.22 -2.79 16.01
N GLY A 532 -11.75 -4.01 16.25
CA GLY A 532 -10.71 -4.66 15.45
C GLY A 532 -9.33 -4.54 16.09
N GLY A 533 -8.41 -5.40 15.63
CA GLY A 533 -7.07 -5.52 16.21
C GLY A 533 -6.24 -4.23 16.13
N THR A 534 -6.48 -3.39 15.12
CA THR A 534 -5.72 -2.16 14.91
C THR A 534 -5.99 -1.12 15.99
N PHE A 535 -7.22 -1.07 16.55
CA PHE A 535 -7.55 -0.14 17.63
C PHE A 535 -7.00 -0.55 19.01
N LYS A 536 -6.27 -1.66 19.11
CA LYS A 536 -5.38 -1.89 20.27
C LYS A 536 -4.22 -0.89 20.31
N ASN A 537 -3.91 -0.24 19.18
CA ASN A 537 -2.90 0.80 19.10
C ASN A 537 -3.53 2.16 19.49
N ASP A 538 -3.12 2.69 20.65
CA ASP A 538 -3.58 3.99 21.15
C ASP A 538 -3.25 5.13 20.19
N ALA A 539 -2.17 5.04 19.42
CA ALA A 539 -1.81 6.06 18.45
C ALA A 539 -2.82 6.15 17.28
N VAL A 540 -3.32 4.99 16.83
CA VAL A 540 -4.37 4.93 15.80
C VAL A 540 -5.69 5.48 16.35
N LEU A 541 -6.05 5.08 17.56
CA LEU A 541 -7.25 5.56 18.23
C LEU A 541 -7.21 7.08 18.43
N ARG A 542 -6.09 7.61 18.92
CA ARG A 542 -5.90 9.04 19.13
C ARG A 542 -5.89 9.82 17.82
N SER A 543 -5.28 9.27 16.77
CA SER A 543 -5.30 9.86 15.43
C SER A 543 -6.73 10.04 14.92
N LEU A 544 -7.62 9.07 15.19
CA LEU A 544 -9.04 9.17 14.84
C LEU A 544 -9.72 10.34 15.55
N GLU A 545 -9.55 10.45 16.86
CA GLU A 545 -10.16 11.54 17.63
C GLU A 545 -9.65 12.91 17.15
N LEU A 546 -8.35 13.04 16.89
CA LEU A 546 -7.76 14.30 16.42
C LEU A 546 -8.19 14.69 15.00
N ILE A 547 -8.30 13.73 14.07
CA ILE A 547 -8.72 14.01 12.69
C ILE A 547 -10.21 14.35 12.63
N THR A 548 -11.03 13.67 13.42
CA THR A 548 -12.50 13.82 13.38
C THR A 548 -13.01 14.90 14.32
N GLY A 549 -12.24 15.26 15.34
CA GLY A 549 -12.69 16.12 16.44
C GLY A 549 -13.75 15.46 17.33
N LYS A 550 -13.92 14.12 17.24
CA LYS A 550 -14.93 13.38 17.99
C LYS A 550 -14.29 12.36 18.93
N GLU A 551 -14.86 12.23 20.11
CA GLU A 551 -14.53 11.11 21.00
C GLU A 551 -15.25 9.84 20.52
N VAL A 552 -14.60 8.69 20.70
CA VAL A 552 -15.14 7.38 20.29
C VAL A 552 -15.12 6.41 21.45
N VAL A 553 -15.93 5.35 21.38
CA VAL A 553 -15.93 4.26 22.36
C VAL A 553 -15.07 3.12 21.82
N ARG A 554 -13.98 2.79 22.52
CA ARG A 554 -13.21 1.56 22.31
C ARG A 554 -13.44 0.59 23.48
N PRO A 555 -14.16 -0.52 23.29
CA PRO A 555 -14.23 -1.58 24.29
C PRO A 555 -12.86 -2.17 24.60
N ASN A 556 -12.60 -2.56 25.85
CA ASN A 556 -11.33 -3.21 26.24
C ASN A 556 -11.04 -4.54 25.51
N ILE A 557 -12.06 -5.10 24.85
CA ILE A 557 -12.00 -6.28 23.99
C ILE A 557 -12.23 -5.96 22.51
N ALA A 558 -11.90 -4.75 22.05
CA ALA A 558 -12.08 -4.29 20.66
C ALA A 558 -11.66 -5.32 19.58
N HIS A 559 -10.59 -6.06 19.81
CA HIS A 559 -10.05 -7.08 18.89
C HIS A 559 -10.84 -8.41 18.85
N LEU A 560 -11.77 -8.62 19.79
CA LEU A 560 -12.58 -9.82 19.95
C LEU A 560 -14.06 -9.60 19.64
N MET A 561 -14.44 -8.40 19.18
CA MET A 561 -15.84 -7.98 19.10
C MET A 561 -16.70 -8.87 18.21
N GLY A 562 -16.17 -9.39 17.09
CA GLY A 562 -16.88 -10.36 16.26
C GLY A 562 -17.21 -11.66 17.00
N ALA A 563 -16.22 -12.23 17.71
CA ALA A 563 -16.43 -13.43 18.52
C ALA A 563 -17.34 -13.16 19.73
N PHE A 564 -17.20 -12.01 20.39
CA PHE A 564 -18.04 -11.63 21.52
C PHE A 564 -19.50 -11.45 21.08
N GLY A 565 -19.71 -10.77 19.94
CA GLY A 565 -21.03 -10.60 19.34
C GLY A 565 -21.66 -11.90 18.91
N ALA A 566 -20.89 -12.83 18.35
CA ALA A 566 -21.36 -14.17 18.04
C ALA A 566 -21.79 -14.92 19.33
N ALA A 567 -21.05 -14.79 20.42
CA ALA A 567 -21.41 -15.40 21.69
C ALA A 567 -22.70 -14.84 22.31
N LEU A 568 -23.04 -13.58 22.03
CA LEU A 568 -24.28 -12.93 22.47
C LEU A 568 -25.53 -13.38 21.70
N ILE A 569 -25.38 -14.00 20.52
CA ILE A 569 -26.47 -14.41 19.59
C ILE A 569 -26.90 -15.86 19.87
#